data_AF-A0A4S3JUX7-F1
#
_entry.id   AF-A0A4S3JUX7-F1
#
_cell.length_a   1.000
_cell.length_b   1.000
_cell.length_c   1.000
_cell.angle_alpha   90.00
_cell.angle_beta   90.00
_cell.angle_gamma   90.00
#
_symmetry.space_group_name_H-M   'P 1'
#
loop_
_entity.id
_entity.type
_entity.pdbx_description
1 polymer ?
#
loop_
_entity_poly.entity_id
_entity_poly.type
_entity_poly.pdbx_seq_one_letter_code
_entity_poly.pdbx_strand_id
1 'polypeptide(L)'
;MAVKKNLLRPALRFVLIALDYLHQANVIHTDIQPNNILLGIDDESILAEMEEDEISNPAPRKQLCDRTIYATRAMPLTSGEPILADLGEA
;
A
#
# COMPACT_ATOMS: atom_id res chain seq x y z
N MET A 1 2.84 16.52 -14.55
CA MET A 1 2.56 15.31 -15.37
C MET A 1 1.06 15.07 -15.36
N ALA A 2 0.40 15.00 -16.52
CA ALA A 2 -1.03 14.69 -16.56
C ALA A 2 -1.24 13.18 -16.36
N VAL A 3 -2.05 12.79 -15.37
CA VAL A 3 -2.46 11.40 -15.19
C VAL A 3 -3.36 11.02 -16.36
N LYS A 4 -3.03 9.92 -17.06
CA LYS A 4 -3.80 9.52 -18.23
C LYS A 4 -5.22 9.12 -17.82
N LYS A 5 -6.23 9.58 -18.56
CA LYS A 5 -7.65 9.36 -18.28
C LYS A 5 -8.02 7.87 -18.10
N ASN A 6 -7.36 7.00 -18.85
CA ASN A 6 -7.54 5.55 -18.82
C ASN A 6 -7.03 4.91 -17.52
N LEU A 7 -6.12 5.55 -16.78
CA LEU A 7 -5.66 5.11 -15.47
C LEU A 7 -6.51 5.73 -14.34
N LEU A 8 -6.92 6.99 -14.51
CA LEU A 8 -7.69 7.71 -13.49
C LEU A 8 -9.09 7.12 -13.28
N ARG A 9 -9.79 6.77 -14.38
CA ARG A 9 -11.15 6.24 -14.30
C ARG A 9 -11.26 4.95 -13.47
N PRO A 10 -10.45 3.89 -13.70
CA PRO A 10 -10.51 2.69 -12.87
C PRO A 10 -10.12 2.99 -11.42
N ALA A 11 -9.07 3.79 -11.17
CA ALA A 11 -8.66 4.13 -9.81
C ALA A 11 -9.79 4.82 -9.02
N LEU A 12 -10.46 5.82 -9.60
CA LEU A 12 -11.61 6.47 -8.96
C LEU A 12 -12.76 5.50 -8.67
N ARG A 13 -12.98 4.52 -9.55
CA ARG A 13 -14.04 3.53 -9.34
C ARG A 13 -13.76 2.69 -8.09
N PHE A 14 -12.54 2.20 -7.90
CA PHE A 14 -12.17 1.42 -6.71
C PHE A 14 -12.26 2.27 -5.43
N VAL A 15 -11.78 3.51 -5.46
CA VAL A 15 -11.89 4.43 -4.32
C VAL A 15 -13.36 4.66 -3.95
N LEU A 16 -14.24 4.89 -4.92
CA LEU A 16 -15.68 5.08 -4.65
C LEU A 16 -16.35 3.82 -4.09
N ILE A 17 -15.95 2.63 -4.54
CA ILE A 17 -16.45 1.36 -3.98
C ILE A 17 -16.00 1.21 -2.51
N ALA A 18 -14.74 1.50 -2.21
CA ALA A 18 -14.22 1.45 -0.85
C ALA A 18 -14.94 2.45 0.07
N LEU A 19 -15.19 3.67 -0.40
CA LEU A 19 -15.94 4.69 0.36
C LEU A 19 -17.40 4.29 0.58
N ASP A 20 -18.06 3.71 -0.43
CA ASP A 20 -19.43 3.21 -0.27
C ASP A 20 -19.49 2.15 0.84
N TYR A 21 -18.53 1.21 0.86
CA TYR A 21 -18.41 0.23 1.92
C TYR A 21 -18.19 0.86 3.31
N LEU A 22 -17.27 1.82 3.44
CA LEU A 22 -17.03 2.53 4.69
C LEU A 22 -18.28 3.28 5.18
N HIS A 23 -18.97 3.97 4.27
CA HIS A 23 -20.18 4.72 4.62
C HIS A 23 -21.34 3.81 5.03
N GLN A 24 -21.47 2.62 4.45
CA GLN A 24 -22.44 1.61 4.93
C GLN A 24 -22.13 1.17 6.38
N ALA A 25 -20.86 1.20 6.78
CA ALA A 25 -20.43 0.95 8.16
C ALA A 25 -20.47 2.20 9.07
N ASN A 26 -20.96 3.35 8.59
CA ASN A 26 -20.93 4.65 9.27
C ASN A 26 -19.51 5.17 9.60
N VAL A 27 -18.52 4.80 8.79
CA VAL A 27 -17.13 5.26 8.93
C VAL A 27 -16.86 6.36 7.90
N ILE A 28 -16.20 7.44 8.31
CA ILE A 28 -15.76 8.52 7.43
C ILE A 28 -14.23 8.48 7.40
N HIS A 29 -13.62 8.28 6.23
CA HIS A 29 -12.16 8.14 6.13
C HIS A 29 -11.37 9.40 6.54
N THR A 30 -11.94 10.60 6.30
CA THR A 30 -11.37 11.94 6.56
C THR A 30 -10.06 12.33 5.84
N ASP A 31 -9.20 11.39 5.45
CA ASP A 31 -7.88 11.66 4.84
C ASP A 31 -7.67 10.98 3.47
N ILE A 32 -8.49 11.34 2.48
CA ILE A 32 -8.36 10.79 1.12
C ILE A 32 -7.26 11.54 0.36
N GLN A 33 -6.12 10.90 0.18
CA GLN A 33 -4.99 11.42 -0.58
C GLN A 33 -4.20 10.31 -1.28
N PRO A 34 -3.37 10.62 -2.30
CA PRO A 34 -2.64 9.60 -3.06
C PRO A 34 -1.78 8.66 -2.23
N ASN A 35 -1.22 9.12 -1.11
CA ASN A 35 -0.38 8.29 -0.24
C ASN A 35 -1.19 7.18 0.48
N ASN A 36 -2.51 7.35 0.60
CA ASN A 36 -3.42 6.39 1.23
C ASN A 36 -4.13 5.50 0.19
N ILE A 37 -3.73 5.59 -1.08
CA ILE A 37 -4.21 4.71 -2.16
C ILE A 37 -3.04 3.82 -2.58
N LEU A 38 -3.00 2.63 -2.00
CA LEU A 38 -1.96 1.63 -2.28
C LEU A 38 -2.29 0.89 -3.56
N LEU A 39 -1.28 0.40 -4.27
CA LEU A 39 -1.48 -0.53 -5.38
C LEU A 39 -1.32 -1.96 -4.85
N GLY A 40 -2.18 -2.86 -5.33
CA GLY A 40 -2.03 -4.30 -5.11
C GLY A 40 -0.74 -4.86 -5.72
N ILE A 41 -0.61 -6.19 -5.65
CA ILE A 41 0.52 -6.94 -6.19
C ILE A 41 -0.06 -8.05 -7.08
N ASP A 42 -0.03 -7.86 -8.39
CA ASP A 42 -0.45 -8.87 -9.36
C ASP A 42 0.63 -9.97 -9.51
N ASP A 43 1.89 -9.59 -9.41
CA ASP A 43 3.04 -10.49 -9.52
C ASP A 43 3.68 -10.70 -8.14
N GLU A 44 3.28 -11.78 -7.48
CA GLU A 44 3.78 -12.14 -6.15
C GLU A 44 5.27 -12.52 -6.14
N SER A 45 5.90 -12.78 -7.29
CA SER A 45 7.34 -13.09 -7.35
C SER A 45 8.19 -11.96 -6.78
N ILE A 46 7.71 -10.71 -6.87
CA ILE A 46 8.32 -9.53 -6.24
C ILE A 46 8.54 -9.73 -4.73
N LEU A 47 7.59 -10.40 -4.04
CA LEU A 47 7.71 -10.65 -2.61
C LEU A 47 8.84 -11.64 -2.29
N ALA A 48 8.99 -12.67 -3.11
CA ALA A 48 10.07 -13.65 -2.96
C ALA A 48 11.45 -13.03 -3.25
N GLU A 49 11.55 -12.20 -4.29
CA GLU A 49 12.77 -11.44 -4.58
C GLU A 49 13.14 -10.52 -3.42
N MET A 50 12.17 -9.80 -2.84
CA MET A 50 12.39 -8.94 -1.67
C MET A 50 12.86 -9.71 -0.44
N GLU A 51 12.34 -10.92 -0.22
CA GLU A 51 12.78 -11.80 0.87
C GLU A 51 14.25 -12.22 0.69
N GLU A 52 14.61 -12.69 -0.51
CA GLU A 52 15.98 -13.10 -0.82
C GLU A 52 16.97 -11.92 -0.75
N ASP A 53 16.53 -10.74 -1.15
CA ASP A 53 17.24 -9.48 -1.00
C ASP A 53 17.48 -9.06 0.46
N GLU A 54 16.54 -9.35 1.36
CA GLU A 54 16.68 -9.08 2.80
C GLU A 54 17.58 -10.11 3.49
N ILE A 55 17.61 -11.35 2.98
CA ILE A 55 18.55 -12.39 3.46
C ILE A 55 19.97 -12.06 3.03
N SER A 56 20.17 -11.75 1.74
CA SER A 56 21.48 -11.52 1.15
C SER A 56 22.08 -10.14 1.51
N ASN A 57 21.24 -9.11 1.63
CA ASN A 57 21.63 -7.76 2.00
C ASN A 57 20.65 -7.17 3.02
N PRO A 58 20.85 -7.45 4.32
CA PRO A 58 19.87 -7.08 5.32
C PRO A 58 19.73 -5.58 5.53
N ALA A 59 18.49 -5.11 5.70
CA ALA A 59 18.23 -3.73 6.02
C ALA A 59 18.84 -3.34 7.38
N PRO A 60 19.21 -2.05 7.59
CA PRO A 60 19.60 -1.56 8.88
C PRO A 60 18.55 -1.93 9.94
N ARG A 61 18.98 -2.60 11.00
CA ARG A 61 18.08 -3.12 12.03
C ARG A 61 18.68 -3.04 13.41
N LYS A 62 17.82 -2.76 14.39
CA LYS A 62 18.16 -2.72 15.82
C LYS A 62 17.59 -3.97 16.48
N GLN A 63 18.48 -4.82 16.98
CA GLN A 63 18.11 -6.02 17.73
C GLN A 63 18.02 -5.68 19.23
N LEU A 64 16.87 -5.98 19.84
CA LEU A 64 16.61 -5.91 21.27
C LEU A 64 16.42 -7.33 21.80
N CYS A 65 16.25 -7.50 23.12
CA CYS A 65 16.09 -8.83 23.72
C CYS A 65 14.76 -9.51 23.35
N ASP A 66 13.72 -8.73 23.07
CA ASP A 66 12.34 -9.18 22.81
C ASP A 66 11.91 -9.05 21.34
N ARG A 67 12.59 -8.19 20.57
CA ARG A 67 12.21 -7.87 19.18
C ARG A 67 13.34 -7.32 18.35
N THR A 68 13.14 -7.35 17.03
CA THR A 68 13.99 -6.64 16.06
C THR A 68 13.20 -5.50 15.43
N ILE A 69 13.79 -4.31 15.40
CA ILE A 69 13.23 -3.14 14.73
C ILE A 69 13.98 -2.99 13.41
N TYR A 70 13.26 -3.06 12.30
CA TYR A 70 13.80 -2.92 10.95
C TYR A 70 13.59 -1.49 10.46
N ALA A 71 14.59 -0.91 9.80
CA ALA A 71 14.39 0.31 9.04
C ALA A 71 13.53 0.01 7.80
N THR A 72 12.71 0.98 7.40
CA THR A 72 11.88 0.85 6.19
C THR A 72 12.76 0.64 4.96
N ARG A 73 12.42 -0.39 4.17
CA ARG A 73 13.02 -0.65 2.86
C ARG A 73 12.07 -0.11 1.78
N ALA A 74 12.64 0.40 0.69
CA ALA A 74 11.83 0.87 -0.44
C ALA A 74 11.10 -0.32 -1.07
N MET A 75 9.81 -0.15 -1.34
CA MET A 75 9.02 -1.13 -2.08
C MET A 75 9.24 -0.89 -3.59
N PRO A 76 9.57 -1.91 -4.40
CA PRO A 76 9.50 -1.80 -5.85
C PRO A 76 8.12 -1.32 -6.35
N LEU A 77 8.07 -0.87 -7.60
CA LEU A 77 6.80 -0.51 -8.22
C LEU A 77 5.97 -1.77 -8.46
N THR A 78 4.80 -1.83 -7.84
CA THR A 78 3.84 -2.92 -8.03
C THR A 78 2.74 -2.51 -8.99
N SER A 79 2.10 -3.50 -9.59
CA SER A 79 0.84 -3.32 -10.32
C SER A 79 -0.25 -4.08 -9.59
N GLY A 80 -1.47 -3.58 -9.71
CA GLY A 80 -2.66 -4.25 -9.20
C GLY A 80 -3.80 -3.27 -8.99
N GLU A 81 -4.89 -3.80 -8.44
CA GLU A 81 -6.04 -2.99 -8.09
C GLU A 81 -5.68 -2.00 -6.97
N PRO A 82 -6.11 -0.73 -7.08
CA PRO A 82 -5.88 0.26 -6.03
C PRO A 82 -6.75 -0.03 -4.81
N ILE A 83 -6.14 0.04 -3.64
CA ILE A 83 -6.73 -0.25 -2.33
C ILE A 83 -6.65 1.01 -1.47
N LEU A 84 -7.80 1.43 -0.92
CA LEU A 84 -7.85 2.50 0.06
C LEU A 84 -7.33 1.98 1.41
N ALA A 85 -6.33 2.64 1.96
CA ALA A 85 -5.66 2.27 3.20
C ALA A 85 -5.66 3.43 4.19
N ASP A 86 -5.08 3.20 5.36
CA ASP A 86 -5.01 4.15 6.47
C ASP A 86 -6.38 4.57 7.04
N LEU A 87 -6.96 3.64 7.81
CA LEU A 87 -8.15 3.87 8.63
C LEU A 87 -7.80 4.30 10.06
N GLY A 88 -6.54 4.69 10.31
CA GLY A 88 -6.06 5.04 11.66
C GLY A 88 -6.70 6.33 12.21
N GLU A 89 -7.11 7.21 11.32
CA GLU A 89 -7.75 8.51 11.62
C GLU A 89 -9.25 8.53 11.24
N ALA A 90 -9.86 7.35 11.03
CA ALA A 90 -11.24 7.18 10.58
C ALA A 90 -12.26 6.95 11.71
#